data_AF-A0A1V5SNF8-F1
#
_entry.id   AF-A0A1V5SNF8-F1
#
_cell.length_a   1.000
_cell.length_b   1.000
_cell.length_c   1.000
_cell.angle_alpha   90.00
_cell.angle_beta   90.00
_cell.angle_gamma   90.00
#
_symmetry.space_group_name_H-M   'P 1'
#
loop_
_entity.id
_entity.type
_entity.pdbx_description
1 polymer ?
#
loop_
_entity_poly.entity_id
_entity_poly.type
_entity_poly.pdbx_seq_one_letter_code
_entity_poly.pdbx_strand_id
1 'polypeptide(L)'
;MGMQSSLCVFAETCGQALALEADGSIYSCDHFVYPEYRLGHINEGLSSLVYSIAQSNFGLSKQKSLPQLCRKCPYLFACRGECPKNRFLKTPDGEIGLNYLCSGLRKYFSHIDPYMQDMAKELMKTLPGYKLR
;
A
#
# COMPACT_ATOMS: atom_id res chain seq x y z
N MET A 1 16.25 0.55 4.85
CA MET A 1 16.27 1.91 5.41
C MET A 1 14.91 2.36 5.95
N GLY A 2 14.08 1.48 6.54
CA GLY A 2 12.91 1.82 7.38
C GLY A 2 11.84 2.82 6.87
N MET A 3 12.03 3.44 5.70
CA MET A 3 11.22 4.52 5.16
C MET A 3 10.04 3.91 4.43
N GLN A 4 8.93 4.65 4.48
CA GLN A 4 7.75 4.31 3.70
C GLN A 4 8.06 4.42 2.20
N SER A 5 7.50 3.49 1.41
CA SER A 5 7.59 3.58 -0.04
C SER A 5 6.89 4.84 -0.55
N SER A 6 7.48 5.51 -1.54
CA SER A 6 6.85 6.60 -2.28
C SER A 6 5.70 6.12 -3.17
N LEU A 7 5.68 4.83 -3.52
CA LEU A 7 4.60 4.22 -4.32
C LEU A 7 3.49 3.72 -3.39
N CYS A 8 2.26 4.18 -3.62
CA CYS A 8 1.11 3.85 -2.78
C CYS A 8 0.84 2.33 -2.69
N VAL A 9 1.16 1.59 -3.75
CA VAL A 9 1.00 0.13 -3.80
C VAL A 9 1.91 -0.61 -2.82
N PHE A 10 3.08 -0.06 -2.50
CA PHE A 10 4.04 -0.63 -1.54
C PHE A 10 4.06 0.09 -0.19
N ALA A 11 3.25 1.13 -0.01
CA ALA A 11 3.03 1.77 1.28
C ALA A 11 2.19 0.88 2.22
N GLU A 12 2.29 1.08 3.53
CA GLU A 12 1.51 0.31 4.52
C GLU A 12 0.00 0.61 4.46
N THR A 13 -0.35 1.87 4.19
CA THR A 13 -1.72 2.37 4.07
C THR A 13 -1.97 2.98 2.70
N CYS A 14 -3.25 3.15 2.37
CA CYS A 14 -3.73 3.86 1.17
C CYS A 14 -4.18 5.29 1.51
N GLY A 15 -4.77 5.98 0.53
CA GLY A 15 -5.58 7.18 0.76
C GLY A 15 -4.84 8.52 0.73
N GLN A 16 -3.60 8.53 0.26
CA GLN A 16 -2.85 9.78 0.05
C GLN A 16 -2.97 10.33 -1.39
N ALA A 17 -3.37 9.48 -2.34
CA ALA A 17 -3.53 9.84 -3.75
C ALA A 17 -5.03 9.86 -4.10
N LEU A 18 -5.69 10.98 -3.78
CA LEU A 18 -7.10 11.20 -4.12
C LEU A 18 -7.29 11.34 -5.63
N ALA A 19 -8.45 10.95 -6.13
CA ALA A 19 -8.87 11.20 -7.50
C ALA A 19 -9.86 12.37 -7.54
N LEU A 20 -9.68 13.27 -8.51
CA LEU A 20 -10.57 14.38 -8.83
C LEU A 20 -11.13 14.15 -10.23
N GLU A 21 -12.43 14.04 -10.35
CA GLU A 21 -13.14 13.91 -11.62
C GLU A 21 -13.49 15.27 -12.23
N ALA A 22 -13.82 15.28 -13.52
CA ALA A 22 -14.10 16.50 -14.27
C ALA A 22 -15.32 17.28 -13.76
N ASP A 23 -16.25 16.60 -13.08
CA ASP A 23 -17.43 17.19 -12.45
C ASP A 23 -17.13 17.83 -11.09
N GLY A 24 -15.87 17.77 -10.62
CA GLY A 24 -15.44 18.27 -9.32
C GLY A 24 -15.59 17.27 -8.18
N SER A 25 -16.07 16.05 -8.44
CA SER A 25 -16.17 15.00 -7.43
C SER A 25 -14.79 14.48 -7.02
N ILE A 26 -14.60 14.28 -5.70
CA ILE A 26 -13.38 13.75 -5.09
C ILE A 26 -13.62 12.32 -4.61
N TYR A 27 -12.71 11.41 -4.94
CA TYR A 27 -12.74 10.00 -4.54
C TYR A 27 -11.45 9.61 -3.81
N SER A 28 -11.55 8.55 -3.01
CA SER A 28 -10.44 8.07 -2.17
C SER A 28 -9.17 7.67 -2.93
N CYS A 29 -9.30 7.21 -4.18
CA CYS A 29 -8.22 6.71 -5.06
C CYS A 29 -8.76 6.53 -6.49
N ASP A 30 -7.89 6.67 -7.50
CA ASP A 30 -8.17 6.41 -8.92
C ASP A 30 -8.63 4.97 -9.23
N HIS A 31 -8.22 3.98 -8.42
CA HIS A 31 -8.70 2.59 -8.57
C HIS A 31 -10.09 2.34 -7.94
N PHE A 32 -10.61 3.32 -7.19
CA PHE A 32 -11.84 3.24 -6.40
C PHE A 32 -12.76 4.43 -6.70
N VAL A 33 -12.98 4.74 -7.99
CA VAL A 33 -13.94 5.77 -8.43
C VAL A 33 -15.34 5.16 -8.52
N TYR A 34 -15.91 4.80 -7.37
CA TYR A 34 -17.28 4.30 -7.23
C TYR A 34 -18.04 5.15 -6.19
N PRO A 35 -19.38 5.21 -6.24
CA PRO A 35 -20.17 6.03 -5.33
C PRO A 35 -19.85 5.81 -3.84
N GLU A 36 -19.51 4.59 -3.45
CA GLU A 36 -19.19 4.21 -2.06
C GLU A 36 -17.86 4.79 -1.55
N TYR A 37 -17.00 5.26 -2.46
CA TYR A 37 -15.70 5.85 -2.17
C TYR A 37 -15.61 7.34 -2.54
N ARG A 38 -16.74 7.96 -2.89
CA ARG A 38 -16.84 9.40 -3.08
C ARG A 38 -16.73 10.09 -1.73
N LEU A 39 -15.78 11.00 -1.58
CA LEU A 39 -15.58 11.78 -0.36
C LEU A 39 -16.42 13.05 -0.33
N GLY A 40 -16.67 13.67 -1.50
CA GLY A 40 -17.38 14.93 -1.63
C GLY A 40 -17.05 15.64 -2.94
N HIS A 41 -17.21 16.95 -2.96
CA HIS A 41 -16.89 17.82 -4.10
C HIS A 41 -15.77 18.81 -3.73
N ILE A 42 -14.95 19.21 -4.70
CA ILE A 42 -13.77 20.09 -4.47
C ILE A 42 -14.10 21.42 -3.77
N ASN A 43 -15.31 21.94 -3.99
CA ASN A 43 -15.80 23.18 -3.38
C ASN A 43 -16.05 23.09 -1.86
N GLU A 44 -16.07 21.90 -1.27
CA GLU A 44 -16.24 21.69 0.18
C GLU A 44 -14.94 21.88 0.98
N GLY A 45 -13.83 22.12 0.27
CA GLY A 45 -12.50 22.29 0.84
C GLY A 45 -11.74 20.97 0.98
N LEU A 46 -10.59 20.85 0.32
CA LEU A 46 -9.86 19.59 0.23
C LEU A 46 -9.41 19.03 1.59
N SER A 47 -9.04 19.89 2.54
CA SER A 47 -8.58 19.47 3.86
C SER A 47 -9.64 18.69 4.63
N SER A 48 -10.91 19.08 4.56
CA SER A 48 -12.00 18.38 5.26
C SER A 48 -12.19 16.96 4.70
N LEU A 49 -12.04 16.80 3.39
CA LEU A 49 -12.14 15.52 2.69
C LEU A 49 -10.95 14.60 3.00
N VAL A 50 -9.72 15.13 2.93
CA VAL A 50 -8.46 14.41 3.20
C VAL A 50 -8.42 13.87 4.63
N TYR A 51 -8.83 14.67 5.61
CA TYR A 51 -8.82 14.31 7.03
C TYR A 51 -10.13 13.68 7.52
N SER A 52 -11.05 13.35 6.61
CA SER A 52 -12.32 12.73 6.97
C SER A 52 -12.13 11.33 7.57
N ILE A 53 -13.11 10.91 8.39
CA ILE A 53 -13.16 9.55 8.94
C ILE A 53 -13.27 8.51 7.82
N ALA A 54 -14.03 8.81 6.76
CA ALA A 54 -14.17 7.95 5.59
C ALA A 54 -12.82 7.70 4.92
N GLN A 55 -12.03 8.76 4.66
CA GLN A 55 -10.72 8.63 4.03
C GLN A 55 -9.71 7.92 4.92
N SER A 56 -9.74 8.18 6.23
CA SER A 56 -8.92 7.47 7.21
C SER A 56 -9.22 5.97 7.24
N ASN A 57 -10.51 5.60 7.22
CA ASN A 57 -10.93 4.20 7.18
C ASN A 57 -10.53 3.51 5.88
N PHE A 58 -10.69 4.19 4.74
CA PHE A 58 -10.21 3.69 3.45
C PHE A 58 -8.71 3.42 3.48
N GLY A 59 -7.90 4.38 3.96
CA GLY A 59 -6.45 4.24 4.03
C GLY A 59 -5.99 3.08 4.92
N LEU A 60 -6.59 2.94 6.10
CA LEU A 60 -6.28 1.88 7.06
C LEU A 60 -6.78 0.50 6.62
N SER A 61 -7.79 0.44 5.74
CA SER A 61 -8.35 -0.84 5.25
C SER A 61 -7.27 -1.71 4.61
N LYS A 62 -6.30 -1.10 3.88
CA LYS A 62 -5.21 -1.81 3.20
C LYS A 62 -4.44 -2.74 4.14
N GLN A 63 -4.02 -2.26 5.30
CA GLN A 63 -3.29 -3.08 6.26
C GLN A 63 -4.22 -3.99 7.08
N LYS A 64 -5.42 -3.52 7.40
CA LYS A 64 -6.39 -4.26 8.22
C LYS A 64 -6.92 -5.50 7.49
N SER A 65 -7.08 -5.44 6.17
CA SER A 65 -7.62 -6.53 5.36
C SER A 65 -6.58 -7.57 4.91
N LEU A 66 -5.33 -7.48 5.39
CA LEU A 66 -4.31 -8.46 5.00
C LEU A 66 -4.62 -9.84 5.60
N PRO A 67 -4.58 -10.91 4.78
CA PRO A 67 -4.73 -12.27 5.29
C PRO A 67 -3.52 -12.70 6.13
N GLN A 68 -3.66 -13.73 6.95
CA GLN A 68 -2.59 -14.23 7.82
C GLN A 68 -1.35 -14.65 7.05
N LEU A 69 -1.53 -15.20 5.84
CA LEU A 69 -0.42 -15.53 4.94
C LEU A 69 0.46 -14.31 4.63
N CYS A 70 -0.16 -13.14 4.38
CA CYS A 70 0.58 -11.90 4.16
C CYS A 70 1.24 -11.39 5.45
N ARG A 71 0.54 -11.48 6.60
CA ARG A 71 1.05 -11.04 7.91
C ARG A 71 2.31 -11.80 8.35
N LYS A 72 2.41 -13.08 7.97
CA LYS A 72 3.57 -13.94 8.26
C LYS A 72 4.63 -13.92 7.15
N CYS A 73 4.42 -13.19 6.06
CA CYS A 73 5.34 -13.16 4.93
C CYS A 73 6.60 -12.35 5.28
N PRO A 74 7.82 -12.88 5.07
CA PRO A 74 9.06 -12.15 5.35
C PRO A 74 9.22 -10.87 4.53
N TYR A 75 8.56 -10.78 3.37
CA TYR A 75 8.60 -9.62 2.48
C TYR A 75 7.45 -8.63 2.72
N LEU A 76 6.66 -8.78 3.80
CA LEU A 76 5.55 -7.87 4.08
C LEU A 76 6.02 -6.41 4.17
N PHE A 77 7.18 -6.16 4.76
CA PHE A 77 7.72 -4.80 4.92
C PHE A 77 7.88 -4.05 3.58
N ALA A 78 8.18 -4.77 2.50
CA ALA A 78 8.36 -4.22 1.15
C ALA A 78 7.10 -4.33 0.29
N CYS A 79 6.36 -5.44 0.40
CA CYS A 79 5.19 -5.73 -0.42
C CYS A 79 3.92 -5.02 0.09
N ARG A 80 3.70 -5.02 1.41
CA ARG A 80 2.49 -4.51 2.09
C ARG A 80 1.17 -5.01 1.50
N GLY A 81 1.21 -6.18 0.87
CA GLY A 81 0.08 -6.83 0.17
C GLY A 81 -0.35 -6.14 -1.13
N GLU A 82 0.43 -5.19 -1.67
CA GLU A 82 0.14 -4.47 -2.92
C GLU A 82 -1.22 -3.73 -2.88
N CYS A 83 -1.69 -3.16 -3.98
CA CYS A 83 -2.99 -2.51 -4.10
C CYS A 83 -4.17 -3.43 -3.70
N PRO A 84 -5.11 -2.98 -2.84
CA PRO A 84 -6.32 -3.73 -2.52
C PRO A 84 -7.19 -4.09 -3.73
N LYS A 85 -7.15 -3.30 -4.81
CA LYS A 85 -7.89 -3.58 -6.07
C LYS A 85 -7.54 -4.94 -6.68
N ASN A 86 -6.29 -5.38 -6.48
CA ASN A 86 -5.76 -6.61 -7.04
C ASN A 86 -5.88 -7.82 -6.09
N ARG A 87 -6.58 -7.68 -4.95
CA ARG A 87 -6.66 -8.69 -3.88
C ARG A 87 -7.92 -9.57 -3.96
N PHE A 88 -8.09 -10.24 -5.08
CA PHE A 88 -9.29 -11.03 -5.36
C PHE A 88 -9.07 -12.56 -5.31
N LEU A 89 -7.87 -13.03 -4.95
CA LEU A 89 -7.62 -14.45 -4.72
C LEU A 89 -7.88 -14.84 -3.26
N LYS A 90 -8.05 -16.14 -3.06
CA LYS A 90 -8.01 -16.79 -1.74
C LYS A 90 -6.60 -17.30 -1.45
N THR A 91 -6.21 -17.30 -0.18
CA THR A 91 -5.03 -18.01 0.30
C THR A 91 -5.25 -19.53 0.26
N PRO A 92 -4.17 -20.35 0.37
CA PRO A 92 -4.31 -21.81 0.40
C PRO A 92 -5.17 -22.35 1.56
N ASP A 93 -5.24 -21.62 2.67
CA ASP A 93 -6.10 -21.87 3.84
C ASP A 93 -7.49 -21.23 3.73
N GLY A 94 -7.80 -20.56 2.62
CA GLY A 94 -9.15 -20.10 2.27
C GLY A 94 -9.48 -18.65 2.66
N GLU A 95 -8.58 -17.91 3.31
CA GLU A 95 -8.76 -16.48 3.58
C GLU A 95 -8.84 -15.68 2.28
N ILE A 96 -9.75 -14.71 2.20
CA ILE A 96 -9.86 -13.80 1.06
C ILE A 96 -8.82 -12.67 1.15
N GLY A 97 -8.61 -11.96 0.05
CA GLY A 97 -7.77 -10.76 0.05
C GLY A 97 -6.30 -11.03 -0.30
N LEU A 98 -6.01 -12.16 -0.94
CA LEU A 98 -4.69 -12.42 -1.49
C LEU A 98 -4.53 -11.70 -2.84
N ASN A 99 -3.40 -11.02 -3.02
CA ASN A 99 -3.07 -10.38 -4.28
C ASN A 99 -2.90 -11.41 -5.41
N TYR A 100 -3.43 -11.12 -6.60
CA TYR A 100 -3.34 -11.97 -7.77
C TYR A 100 -1.90 -12.37 -8.16
N LEU A 101 -0.95 -11.45 -7.96
CA LEU A 101 0.47 -11.64 -8.27
C LEU A 101 1.29 -12.11 -7.06
N CYS A 102 0.66 -12.55 -5.96
CA CYS A 102 1.39 -12.86 -4.72
C CYS A 102 2.52 -13.89 -4.93
N SER A 103 2.29 -14.95 -5.72
CA SER A 103 3.32 -15.97 -5.99
C SER A 103 4.51 -15.39 -6.76
N GLY A 104 4.24 -14.57 -7.78
CA GLY A 104 5.23 -13.88 -8.57
C GLY A 104 6.04 -12.87 -7.75
N LEU A 105 5.35 -12.04 -6.96
CA LEU A 105 5.99 -11.08 -6.06
C LEU A 105 6.88 -11.77 -5.03
N ARG A 106 6.43 -12.88 -4.44
CA ARG A 106 7.24 -13.66 -3.49
C ARG A 106 8.50 -14.21 -4.15
N LYS A 107 8.40 -14.73 -5.39
CA LYS A 107 9.55 -15.21 -6.16
C LYS A 107 10.51 -14.07 -6.51
N TYR A 108 9.98 -12.92 -6.93
CA TYR A 108 10.75 -11.72 -7.22
C TYR A 108 11.52 -11.24 -6.00
N PHE A 109 10.85 -10.99 -4.88
CA PHE A 109 11.51 -10.51 -3.65
C PHE A 109 12.56 -11.49 -3.15
N SER A 110 12.28 -12.79 -3.17
CA SER A 110 13.26 -13.81 -2.79
C SER A 110 14.49 -13.84 -3.70
N HIS A 111 14.32 -13.54 -4.98
CA HIS A 111 15.44 -13.49 -5.92
C HIS A 111 16.32 -12.25 -5.68
N ILE A 112 15.71 -11.09 -5.45
CA ILE A 112 16.45 -9.83 -5.32
C ILE A 112 17.01 -9.57 -3.92
N ASP A 113 16.45 -10.22 -2.88
CA ASP A 113 16.80 -9.98 -1.48
C ASP A 113 18.31 -9.94 -1.21
N PRO A 114 19.13 -10.95 -1.58
CA PRO A 114 20.58 -10.91 -1.30
C PRO A 114 21.26 -9.68 -1.91
N TYR A 115 20.90 -9.32 -3.15
CA TYR A 115 21.48 -8.15 -3.83
C TYR A 115 21.02 -6.84 -3.20
N MET A 116 19.75 -6.75 -2.77
CA MET A 116 19.24 -5.58 -2.06
C MET A 116 19.91 -5.40 -0.69
N GLN A 117 20.23 -6.48 0.02
CA GLN A 117 21.00 -6.42 1.26
C GLN A 117 22.39 -5.84 1.02
N ASP A 118 23.08 -6.25 -0.05
CA ASP A 118 24.41 -5.74 -0.36
C ASP A 118 24.37 -4.27 -0.79
N MET A 119 23.43 -3.87 -1.64
CA MET A 119 23.22 -2.45 -1.98
C MET A 119 22.89 -1.61 -0.74
N ALA A 120 22.08 -2.12 0.18
CA ALA A 120 21.76 -1.42 1.42
C ALA A 120 22.99 -1.25 2.32
N LYS A 121 23.86 -2.27 2.42
CA LYS A 121 25.14 -2.17 3.16
C LYS A 121 26.05 -1.10 2.55
N GLU A 122 26.20 -1.07 1.23
CA GLU A 122 27.05 -0.07 0.58
C GLU A 122 26.51 1.34 0.76
N LEU A 123 25.20 1.53 0.60
CA LEU A 123 24.55 2.83 0.81
C LEU A 123 24.74 3.32 2.25
N MET A 124 24.67 2.44 3.26
CA MET A 124 24.91 2.81 4.66
C MET A 124 26.32 3.30 4.92
N LYS A 125 27.34 2.82 4.20
CA LYS A 125 28.72 3.36 4.33
C LYS A 125 28.80 4.82 3.91
N THR A 126 27.97 5.22 2.94
CA THR A 126 27.91 6.59 2.41
C THR A 126 27.01 7.53 3.21
N LEU A 127 26.16 7.00 4.11
CA LEU A 127 25.21 7.77 4.93
C LEU A 127 25.60 7.68 6.42
N PRO A 128 26.56 8.50 6.90
CA PRO A 128 27.00 8.46 8.29
C PRO A 128 25.82 8.72 9.25
N GLY A 129 25.47 7.71 10.06
CA GLY A 129 24.45 7.79 11.12
C GLY A 129 23.21 6.88 10.94
N TYR A 130 23.06 6.17 9.83
CA TYR A 130 21.88 5.33 9.58
C TYR A 130 22.01 3.93 10.21
N LYS A 131 21.33 3.65 11.33
CA LYS A 131 21.23 2.30 11.93
C LYS A 131 19.92 1.62 11.54
N LEU A 132 19.98 0.36 11.12
CA LEU A 132 18.78 -0.50 10.96
C LEU A 132 18.15 -0.75 12.34
N ARG A 133 16.83 -0.59 12.44
CA ARG A 133 16.03 -1.17 13.52
C ARG A 133 15.73 -2.63 13.19
#